data_AF-A0A822FN58-F1
#
_entry.id   AF-A0A822FN58-F1
#
_cell.length_a   1.000
_cell.length_b   1.000
_cell.length_c   1.000
_cell.angle_alpha   90.00
_cell.angle_beta   90.00
_cell.angle_gamma   90.00
#
_symmetry.space_group_name_H-M   'P 1'
#
loop_
_entity.id
_entity.type
_entity.pdbx_description
1 polymer ?
#
loop_
_entity_poly.entity_id
_entity_poly.type
_entity_poly.pdbx_seq_one_letter_code
_entity_poly.pdbx_strand_id
1 'polypeptide(L)'
;MRGEYDAHLQWPFKLKVTFSLIDQSTTNDKRYHIDQFCWPDSTDICFQRPTTDMNTAYGISRFCLLDLFRQKRNCFVQNDTIFIKVEVDLLSEGSNLPLRVGAGQLPSDDEHVDTKDDDLLRIICRDDAL
;
A
#
# COMPACT_ATOMS: atom_id res chain seq x y z
N MET A 1 5.27 11.31 -7.07
CA MET A 1 6.24 12.41 -6.82
C MET A 1 7.17 12.46 -8.00
N ARG A 2 7.64 13.65 -8.38
CA ARG A 2 8.66 13.80 -9.43
C ARG A 2 10.01 13.29 -8.95
N GLY A 3 10.59 12.35 -9.70
CA GLY A 3 11.94 11.82 -9.49
C GLY A 3 12.94 12.34 -10.53
N GLU A 4 14.21 12.34 -10.17
CA GLU A 4 15.33 12.69 -11.08
C GLU A 4 15.38 11.76 -12.31
N TYR A 5 14.98 10.50 -12.14
CA TYR A 5 15.07 9.46 -13.17
C TYR A 5 13.73 9.16 -13.86
N ASP A 6 12.70 10.00 -13.70
CA ASP A 6 11.36 9.77 -14.27
C ASP A 6 11.36 9.59 -15.78
N ALA A 7 12.33 10.17 -16.50
CA ALA A 7 12.49 10.00 -17.94
C ALA A 7 12.89 8.58 -18.37
N HIS A 8 13.45 7.79 -17.45
CA HIS A 8 13.90 6.40 -17.69
C HIS A 8 12.95 5.35 -17.12
N LEU A 9 11.96 5.77 -16.33
CA LEU A 9 10.96 4.88 -15.74
C LEU A 9 9.82 4.63 -16.72
N GLN A 10 9.19 3.45 -16.60
CA GLN A 10 7.97 3.14 -17.34
C GLN A 10 6.78 3.89 -16.74
N TRP A 11 5.94 4.44 -17.61
CA TRP A 11 4.72 5.14 -17.24
C TRP A 11 3.51 4.61 -18.04
N PRO A 12 2.30 4.60 -17.46
CA PRO A 12 1.99 4.92 -16.06
C PRO A 12 2.61 3.93 -15.08
N PHE A 13 2.71 4.30 -13.81
CA PHE A 13 3.20 3.44 -12.73
C PHE A 13 2.27 2.24 -12.58
N LYS A 14 2.82 1.02 -12.47
CA LYS A 14 2.06 -0.26 -12.51
C LYS A 14 2.42 -1.24 -11.39
N LEU A 15 3.38 -0.89 -10.55
CA LEU A 15 3.88 -1.81 -9.53
C LEU A 15 2.86 -1.91 -8.39
N LYS A 16 2.58 -3.14 -7.94
CA LYS A 16 1.71 -3.35 -6.78
C LYS A 16 2.29 -2.63 -5.58
N VAL A 17 1.44 -1.88 -4.87
CA VAL A 17 1.82 -1.22 -3.61
C VAL A 17 1.02 -1.84 -2.47
N THR A 18 1.72 -2.27 -1.42
CA THR A 18 1.14 -2.76 -0.19
C THR A 18 1.40 -1.76 0.93
N PHE A 19 0.36 -1.43 1.66
CA PHE A 19 0.40 -0.58 2.85
C PHE A 19 0.04 -1.44 4.06
N SER A 20 0.87 -1.41 5.09
CA SER A 20 0.67 -2.18 6.32
C SER A 20 0.58 -1.27 7.52
N LEU A 21 -0.47 -1.39 8.33
CA LEU A 21 -0.48 -0.86 9.69
C LEU A 21 0.11 -1.91 10.63
N ILE A 22 1.20 -1.50 11.28
CA ILE A 22 2.02 -2.41 12.09
C ILE A 22 1.46 -2.51 13.49
N ASP A 23 1.21 -3.75 13.90
CA ASP A 23 0.98 -4.13 15.29
C ASP A 23 2.32 -4.20 16.04
N GLN A 24 2.46 -3.37 17.06
CA GLN A 24 3.69 -3.15 17.83
C GLN A 24 3.83 -4.14 19.01
N SER A 25 3.06 -5.22 19.05
CA SER A 25 3.11 -6.18 20.15
C SER A 25 4.52 -6.78 20.31
N THR A 26 4.98 -6.89 21.56
CA THR A 26 6.35 -7.33 21.89
C THR A 26 6.57 -8.82 21.69
N THR A 27 5.50 -9.60 21.55
CA THR A 27 5.48 -11.05 21.37
C THR A 27 5.11 -11.37 19.92
N ASN A 28 6.04 -11.94 19.15
CA ASN A 28 5.87 -12.17 17.69
C ASN A 28 4.63 -13.00 17.33
N ASP A 29 4.25 -13.95 18.18
CA ASP A 29 3.07 -14.82 18.05
C ASP A 29 1.72 -14.08 18.14
N LYS A 30 1.73 -12.81 18.56
CA LYS A 30 0.54 -11.97 18.68
C LYS A 30 0.52 -10.80 17.69
N ARG A 31 1.53 -10.68 16.83
CA ARG A 31 1.58 -9.59 15.85
C ARG A 31 0.58 -9.85 14.74
N TYR A 32 -0.43 -9.01 14.66
CA TYR A 32 -1.41 -9.03 13.59
C TYR A 32 -1.38 -7.71 12.83
N HIS A 33 -0.61 -7.65 11.74
CA HIS A 33 -0.56 -6.48 10.87
C HIS A 33 -1.83 -6.40 10.01
N ILE A 34 -2.22 -5.18 9.65
CA ILE A 34 -3.32 -4.96 8.71
C ILE A 34 -2.70 -4.53 7.40
N ASP A 35 -2.80 -5.41 6.39
CA ASP A 35 -2.28 -5.18 5.06
C ASP A 35 -3.41 -4.82 4.10
N GLN A 36 -3.17 -3.78 3.30
CA GLN A 36 -4.04 -3.36 2.21
C GLN A 36 -3.18 -3.12 0.99
N PHE A 37 -3.58 -3.64 -0.16
CA PHE A 37 -2.83 -3.46 -1.40
C PHE A 37 -3.66 -2.70 -2.44
N CYS A 38 -2.97 -1.99 -3.33
CA CYS A 38 -3.57 -1.45 -4.53
C CYS A 38 -2.77 -1.87 -5.76
N TRP A 39 -3.51 -2.12 -6.85
CA TRP A 39 -2.97 -2.29 -8.17
C TRP A 39 -3.18 -0.97 -8.91
N PRO A 40 -2.10 -0.25 -9.28
CA PRO A 40 -2.24 1.00 -10.01
C PRO A 40 -2.98 0.80 -11.34
N ASP A 41 -4.06 1.54 -11.54
CA ASP A 41 -4.75 1.59 -12.83
C ASP A 41 -4.05 2.59 -13.76
N SER A 42 -3.67 2.12 -14.94
CA SER A 42 -3.12 2.95 -16.01
C SER A 42 -4.01 4.11 -16.46
N THR A 43 -5.32 4.06 -16.20
CA THR A 43 -6.26 5.13 -16.55
C THR A 43 -6.31 6.25 -15.51
N ASP A 44 -5.83 6.01 -14.29
CA ASP A 44 -5.87 6.97 -13.20
C ASP A 44 -4.76 8.01 -13.29
N ILE A 45 -5.13 9.28 -13.14
CA ILE A 45 -4.20 10.42 -13.18
C ILE A 45 -3.12 10.35 -12.09
N CYS A 46 -3.43 9.69 -10.97
CA CYS A 46 -2.52 9.54 -9.84
C CYS A 46 -1.25 8.77 -10.20
N PHE A 47 -1.31 7.90 -11.21
CA PHE A 47 -0.20 7.02 -11.61
C PHE A 47 0.49 7.45 -12.91
N GLN A 48 0.10 8.59 -13.48
CA GLN A 48 0.75 9.14 -14.67
C GLN A 48 2.12 9.74 -14.32
N ARG A 49 2.93 9.99 -15.36
CA ARG A 49 4.21 10.67 -15.20
C ARG A 49 4.02 12.04 -14.52
N PRO A 50 4.74 12.36 -13.44
CA PRO A 50 4.61 13.62 -12.73
C PRO A 50 4.96 14.83 -13.61
N THR A 51 4.00 15.73 -13.84
CA THR A 51 4.19 17.02 -14.52
C THR A 51 4.38 18.19 -13.55
N THR A 52 4.18 17.94 -12.26
CA THR A 52 4.45 18.81 -11.11
C THR A 52 5.30 18.05 -10.10
N ASP A 53 5.60 18.65 -8.94
CA ASP A 53 6.43 18.00 -7.93
C ASP A 53 5.74 16.77 -7.28
N MET A 54 4.40 16.75 -7.26
CA MET A 54 3.59 15.70 -6.64
C MET A 54 2.42 15.30 -7.55
N ASN A 55 2.14 14.00 -7.62
CA ASN A 55 0.91 13.49 -8.24
C ASN A 55 -0.27 13.69 -7.29
N THR A 56 -1.48 13.66 -7.82
CA THR A 56 -2.68 13.47 -7.02
C THR A 56 -2.53 12.20 -6.18
N ALA A 57 -2.85 12.30 -4.90
CA ALA A 57 -2.74 11.16 -3.99
C ALA A 57 -3.73 10.06 -4.39
N TYR A 58 -3.31 8.82 -4.23
CA TYR A 58 -4.19 7.66 -4.29
C TYR A 58 -4.12 6.97 -2.93
N GLY A 59 -5.28 6.67 -2.34
CA GLY A 59 -5.32 6.10 -0.99
C GLY A 59 -6.58 5.28 -0.76
N ILE A 60 -6.50 4.41 0.26
CA ILE A 60 -7.51 3.40 0.54
C ILE A 60 -8.44 3.93 1.63
N SER A 61 -9.67 4.27 1.24
CA SER A 61 -10.68 4.88 2.12
C SER A 61 -11.02 4.05 3.35
N ARG A 62 -11.05 2.72 3.20
CA ARG A 62 -11.39 1.74 4.24
C ARG A 62 -10.18 0.96 4.70
N PHE A 63 -9.09 1.68 5.00
CA PHE A 63 -7.81 1.07 5.35
C PHE A 63 -7.89 0.13 6.56
N CYS A 64 -8.50 0.59 7.66
CA CYS A 64 -8.67 -0.17 8.89
C CYS A 64 -10.02 0.18 9.54
N LEU A 65 -10.75 -0.84 10.01
CA LEU A 65 -11.94 -0.62 10.81
C LEU A 65 -11.56 0.02 12.15
N LEU A 66 -12.22 1.11 12.51
CA LEU A 66 -11.92 1.86 13.73
C LEU A 66 -12.10 1.00 14.99
N ASP A 67 -13.07 0.09 15.01
CA ASP A 67 -13.27 -0.84 16.12
C ASP A 67 -12.11 -1.83 16.28
N LEU A 68 -11.51 -2.27 15.16
CA LEU A 68 -10.31 -3.10 15.19
C LEU A 68 -9.10 -2.30 15.66
N PHE A 69 -8.96 -1.06 15.19
CA PHE A 69 -7.89 -0.15 15.61
C PHE A 69 -7.91 0.14 17.12
N ARG A 70 -9.12 0.28 17.71
CA ARG A 70 -9.32 0.63 19.12
C ARG A 70 -9.27 -0.56 20.08
N GLN A 71 -9.26 -1.79 19.57
CA GLN A 71 -9.22 -2.98 20.41
C GLN A 71 -7.89 -3.08 21.17
N LYS A 72 -7.94 -3.09 22.51
CA LYS A 72 -6.75 -3.17 23.39
C LYS A 72 -5.86 -4.38 23.16
N ARG A 73 -6.38 -5.45 22.57
CA ARG A 73 -5.61 -6.65 22.22
C ARG A 73 -4.65 -6.41 21.05
N ASN A 74 -4.93 -5.41 20.21
CA ASN A 74 -4.09 -5.04 19.08
C ASN A 74 -3.21 -3.87 19.51
N CYS A 75 -1.89 -3.97 19.34
CA CYS A 75 -0.96 -2.94 19.79
C CYS A 75 -0.60 -2.00 18.64
N PHE A 76 -1.58 -1.49 17.89
CA PHE A 76 -1.33 -0.58 16.76
C PHE A 76 -0.82 0.79 17.18
N VAL A 77 -1.22 1.28 18.37
CA VAL A 77 -0.75 2.54 18.95
C VAL A 77 0.03 2.23 20.22
N GLN A 78 1.29 2.66 20.26
CA GLN A 78 2.13 2.60 21.44
C GLN A 78 2.86 3.93 21.58
N ASN A 79 2.89 4.48 22.79
CA ASN A 79 3.51 5.78 23.07
C ASN A 79 3.04 6.88 22.10
N ASP A 80 1.72 6.94 21.87
CA ASP A 80 1.08 7.90 20.96
C ASP A 80 1.64 7.86 19.52
N THR A 81 2.16 6.70 19.10
CA THR A 81 2.81 6.51 17.81
C THR A 81 2.21 5.32 17.08
N ILE A 82 2.03 5.46 15.76
CA ILE A 82 1.70 4.38 14.83
C ILE A 82 2.85 4.17 13.84
N PHE A 83 2.96 2.96 13.30
CA PHE A 83 3.89 2.65 12.21
C PHE A 83 3.11 2.19 10.98
N ILE A 84 3.39 2.84 9.85
CA ILE A 84 2.90 2.45 8.53
C ILE A 84 4.10 2.00 7.71
N LYS A 85 4.01 0.80 7.15
CA LYS A 85 4.99 0.25 6.20
C LYS A 85 4.39 0.35 4.80
N VAL A 86 5.21 0.74 3.82
CA VAL A 86 4.83 0.76 2.41
C VAL A 86 5.83 -0.08 1.64
N GLU A 87 5.33 -1.06 0.90
CA GLU A 87 6.12 -1.94 0.06
C GLU A 87 5.68 -1.78 -1.39
N VAL A 88 6.65 -1.63 -2.28
CA VAL A 88 6.43 -1.61 -3.73
C VAL A 88 7.03 -2.89 -4.30
N ASP A 89 6.19 -3.71 -4.91
CA ASP A 89 6.61 -4.96 -5.53
C ASP A 89 7.31 -4.67 -6.86
N LEU A 90 8.63 -4.81 -6.87
CA LEU A 90 9.44 -4.58 -8.08
C LEU A 90 9.42 -5.79 -9.04
N LEU A 91 8.86 -6.93 -8.62
CA LEU A 91 8.88 -8.20 -9.35
C LEU A 91 7.54 -8.52 -10.04
N SER A 92 6.45 -7.83 -9.68
CA SER A 92 5.17 -7.94 -10.39
C SER A 92 5.34 -7.50 -11.86
N GLU A 93 4.92 -8.35 -12.79
CA GLU A 93 5.31 -8.40 -14.21
C GLU A 93 5.60 -7.06 -14.92
N GLY A 94 6.81 -6.96 -15.48
CA GLY A 94 7.24 -5.86 -16.35
C GLY A 94 8.72 -5.47 -16.21
N SER A 95 9.40 -5.93 -15.16
CA SER A 95 10.80 -5.61 -14.90
C SER A 95 11.70 -6.82 -15.18
N ASN A 96 12.62 -6.68 -16.13
CA ASN A 96 13.71 -7.66 -16.38
C ASN A 96 14.80 -7.54 -15.28
N LEU A 97 14.41 -7.47 -14.01
CA LEU A 97 15.38 -7.48 -12.92
C LEU A 97 15.65 -8.92 -12.47
N PRO A 98 16.93 -9.32 -12.31
CA PRO A 98 17.28 -10.68 -11.93
C PRO A 98 16.71 -10.99 -10.53
N LEU A 99 15.89 -12.04 -10.46
CA LEU A 99 15.29 -12.56 -9.25
C LEU A 99 16.37 -12.88 -8.21
N ARG A 100 16.31 -12.21 -7.06
CA ARG A 100 17.19 -12.51 -5.92
C ARG A 100 16.53 -13.64 -5.12
N VAL A 101 17.04 -14.86 -5.28
CA VAL A 101 16.65 -16.02 -4.49
C VAL A 101 17.06 -15.80 -3.04
N GLY A 102 16.07 -15.71 -2.15
CA GLY A 102 16.25 -15.66 -0.70
C GLY A 102 15.16 -16.49 -0.04
N ALA A 103 15.59 -17.51 0.71
CA ALA A 103 14.77 -18.56 1.28
C ALA A 103 13.87 -18.10 2.44
N GLY A 104 12.68 -18.70 2.56
CA GLY A 104 11.81 -18.57 3.73
C GLY A 104 10.34 -18.80 3.38
N GLN A 105 9.86 -20.03 3.55
CA GLN A 105 8.46 -20.42 3.38
C GLN A 105 7.59 -19.70 4.43
N LEU A 106 6.60 -18.91 4.01
CA LEU A 106 5.53 -18.38 4.88
C LEU A 106 4.34 -19.34 4.85
N PRO A 107 3.59 -19.51 5.97
CA PRO A 107 2.43 -20.38 6.01
C PRO A 107 1.29 -19.76 5.19
N SER A 108 0.76 -20.57 4.30
CA SER A 108 -0.46 -20.32 3.54
C SER A 108 -1.67 -20.47 4.46
N ASP A 109 -2.36 -19.38 4.76
CA ASP A 109 -3.79 -19.31 5.10
C ASP A 109 -4.21 -17.81 5.13
N ASP A 110 -4.27 -17.17 3.96
CA ASP A 110 -4.97 -15.88 3.79
C ASP A 110 -6.40 -16.18 3.33
N GLU A 111 -7.38 -15.94 4.20
CA GLU A 111 -8.79 -15.93 3.83
C GLU A 111 -9.05 -14.81 2.81
N HIS A 112 -9.42 -15.23 1.60
CA HIS A 112 -9.72 -14.38 0.48
C HIS A 112 -11.09 -13.69 0.66
N VAL A 113 -11.08 -12.41 1.04
CA VAL A 113 -12.26 -11.54 0.87
C VAL A 113 -12.16 -10.88 -0.50
N ASP A 114 -12.77 -11.54 -1.49
CA ASP A 114 -13.05 -10.96 -2.81
C ASP A 114 -14.06 -9.81 -2.62
N THR A 115 -13.55 -8.58 -2.47
CA THR A 115 -14.38 -7.38 -2.52
C THR A 115 -14.38 -6.89 -3.95
N LYS A 116 -15.27 -7.46 -4.76
CA LYS A 116 -15.76 -6.86 -6.01
C LYS A 116 -16.55 -5.60 -5.67
N ASP A 117 -15.85 -4.54 -5.34
CA ASP A 117 -16.36 -3.17 -5.23
C ASP A 117 -15.20 -2.21 -5.54
N ASP A 118 -14.67 -2.34 -6.77
CA ASP A 118 -13.58 -1.52 -7.31
C ASP A 118 -13.93 -0.01 -7.40
N ASP A 119 -15.20 0.36 -7.20
CA ASP A 119 -15.68 1.75 -7.27
C ASP A 119 -15.58 2.53 -5.94
N LEU A 120 -15.21 1.90 -4.81
CA LEU A 120 -15.21 2.55 -3.48
C LEU A 120 -13.84 3.02 -2.96
N LEU A 121 -12.78 2.88 -3.76
CA LEU A 121 -11.39 3.10 -3.32
C LEU A 121 -10.81 4.50 -3.57
N ARG A 122 -11.61 5.49 -3.98
CA ARG A 122 -11.10 6.83 -4.35
C ARG A 122 -11.61 7.92 -3.40
N ILE A 123 -10.89 8.19 -2.30
CA ILE A 123 -11.25 9.31 -1.38
C ILE A 123 -10.16 10.39 -1.26
N ILE A 124 -8.93 10.17 -1.76
CA ILE A 124 -7.88 11.21 -1.69
C ILE A 124 -7.69 11.95 -3.03
N CYS A 125 -8.74 12.05 -3.83
CA CYS A 125 -8.90 13.13 -4.81
C CYS A 125 -9.83 14.18 -4.19
N ARG A 126 -9.35 14.96 -3.19
CA ARG A 126 -10.07 16.18 -2.82
C ARG A 126 -9.57 17.30 -3.72
N ASP A 127 -10.52 17.89 -4.43
CA ASP A 127 -10.41 19.15 -5.15
C ASP A 127 -9.83 20.23 -4.22
N ASP A 128 -8.57 20.60 -4.43
CA ASP A 128 -8.06 21.90 -4.02
C ASP A 128 -7.69 22.69 -5.30
N ALA A 129 -8.72 22.99 -6.08
CA ALA A 129 -8.71 24.14 -6.98
C ALA A 129 -9.46 25.28 -6.26
N LEU A 130 -8.70 26.15 -5.59
CA LEU A 130 -9.13 27.51 -5.27
C LEU A 130 -8.84 28.42 -6.47
#